data_AF-A0A7R9PBW9-F1
#
_entry.id   AF-A0A7R9PBW9-F1
#
_cell.length_a   1.000
_cell.length_b   1.000
_cell.length_c   1.000
_cell.angle_alpha   90.00
_cell.angle_beta   90.00
_cell.angle_gamma   90.00
#
_symmetry.space_group_name_H-M   'P 1'
#
loop_
_entity.id
_entity.type
_entity.pdbx_description
1 polymer ?
#
loop_
_entity_poly.entity_id
_entity_poly.type
_entity_poly.pdbx_seq_one_letter_code
_entity_poly.pdbx_strand_id
1 'polypeptide(L)'
;MKAAVFLAVAMFATVVSCYELPNPDDVIKDPARLDTYVNCLLDEKKCSPESRSLRSCATCTDAQKVFIKKTSVYLAKNRPSDWKKITDHLDKDGEYKESLKKLIASN
;
A
#
# COMPACT_ATOMS: atom_id res chain seq x y z
N MET A 1 15.81 -25.04 -45.53
CA MET A 1 15.29 -25.64 -44.28
C MET A 1 16.08 -25.08 -43.10
N LYS A 2 15.68 -23.93 -42.55
CA LYS A 2 16.19 -23.43 -41.27
C LYS A 2 14.95 -23.07 -40.47
N ALA A 3 14.66 -23.92 -39.49
CA ALA A 3 13.42 -23.90 -38.74
C ALA A 3 13.20 -22.51 -38.13
N ALA A 4 12.01 -21.98 -38.39
CA ALA A 4 11.58 -20.68 -37.96
C ALA A 4 11.55 -20.61 -36.43
N VAL A 5 12.21 -19.56 -35.93
CA VAL A 5 12.05 -18.98 -34.60
C VAL A 5 10.59 -18.59 -34.45
N PHE A 6 9.72 -19.43 -33.90
CA PHE A 6 8.39 -19.02 -33.41
C PHE A 6 7.84 -20.09 -32.47
N LEU A 7 8.17 -19.97 -31.18
CA LEU A 7 7.26 -20.34 -30.11
C LEU A 7 7.46 -19.29 -29.03
N ALA A 8 6.70 -18.21 -29.20
CA ALA A 8 6.54 -17.15 -28.23
C ALA A 8 6.22 -17.79 -26.87
N VAL A 9 7.12 -17.56 -25.91
CA VAL A 9 6.85 -17.86 -24.51
C VAL A 9 5.60 -17.07 -24.11
N ALA A 10 4.52 -17.80 -23.88
CA ALA A 10 3.31 -17.28 -23.28
C ALA A 10 3.61 -16.85 -21.83
N MET A 11 4.07 -15.61 -21.62
CA MET A 11 4.18 -14.98 -20.30
C MET A 11 3.90 -13.47 -20.40
N PHE A 12 2.80 -13.10 -21.04
CA PHE A 12 2.30 -11.72 -21.01
C PHE A 12 0.79 -11.67 -20.75
N ALA A 13 0.27 -12.63 -20.00
CA ALA A 13 -1.04 -12.49 -19.35
C ALA A 13 -0.78 -11.87 -17.97
N THR A 14 -1.13 -10.60 -17.79
CA THR A 14 -1.00 -9.79 -16.55
C THR A 14 0.38 -9.17 -16.28
N VAL A 15 0.80 -8.27 -17.17
CA VAL A 15 1.48 -7.06 -16.70
C VAL A 15 0.66 -6.44 -15.55
N VAL A 16 1.30 -6.06 -14.45
CA VAL A 16 0.71 -5.14 -13.46
C VAL A 16 -0.52 -5.71 -12.69
N SER A 17 -0.47 -6.94 -12.19
CA SER A 17 -1.18 -7.20 -10.92
C SER A 17 -0.22 -6.76 -9.82
N CYS A 18 -0.42 -5.54 -9.34
CA CYS A 18 0.13 -4.95 -8.12
C CYS A 18 0.95 -5.93 -7.26
N TYR A 19 2.26 -5.65 -7.06
CA TYR A 19 3.19 -6.40 -6.19
C TYR A 19 2.49 -7.21 -5.08
N GLU A 20 2.86 -8.49 -4.91
CA GLU A 20 2.43 -9.28 -3.74
C GLU A 20 2.65 -8.44 -2.48
N LEU A 21 1.55 -8.03 -1.86
CA LEU A 21 1.65 -7.30 -0.61
C LEU A 21 2.04 -8.29 0.49
N PRO A 22 2.97 -7.91 1.38
CA PRO A 22 3.29 -8.74 2.51
C PRO A 22 2.08 -8.85 3.44
N ASN A 23 2.11 -9.85 4.31
CA ASN A 23 1.13 -9.92 5.38
C ASN A 23 1.22 -8.63 6.22
N PRO A 24 0.11 -7.88 6.40
CA PRO A 24 0.10 -6.67 7.23
C PRO A 24 0.60 -6.91 8.66
N ASP A 25 0.45 -8.12 9.22
CA ASP A 25 0.99 -8.47 10.53
C ASP A 25 2.52 -8.41 10.58
N ASP A 26 3.19 -8.80 9.50
CA ASP A 26 4.65 -8.81 9.45
C ASP A 26 5.20 -7.38 9.35
N VAL A 27 4.45 -6.49 8.69
CA VAL A 27 4.82 -5.07 8.59
C VAL A 27 4.62 -4.34 9.91
N ILE A 28 3.48 -4.52 10.58
CA ILE A 28 3.20 -3.79 11.84
C ILE A 28 4.06 -4.29 13.03
N LYS A 29 4.62 -5.49 12.95
CA LYS A 29 5.53 -6.05 13.95
C LYS A 29 6.99 -5.64 13.76
N ASP A 30 7.35 -5.11 12.59
CA ASP A 30 8.69 -4.60 12.27
C ASP A 30 8.65 -3.07 12.16
N PRO A 31 9.11 -2.34 13.20
CA PRO A 31 9.09 -0.88 13.21
C PRO A 31 9.88 -0.25 12.05
N ALA A 32 11.01 -0.82 11.66
CA ALA A 32 11.85 -0.28 10.60
C ALA A 32 11.20 -0.46 9.21
N ARG A 33 10.54 -1.61 9.01
CA ARG A 33 9.75 -1.85 7.81
C ARG A 33 8.53 -0.93 7.77
N LEU A 34 7.79 -0.81 8.87
CA LEU A 34 6.64 0.11 8.98
C LEU A 34 7.05 1.57 8.69
N ASP A 35 8.19 2.01 9.22
CA ASP A 35 8.74 3.34 8.95
C ASP A 35 9.03 3.56 7.45
N THR A 36 9.44 2.52 6.72
CA THR A 36 9.64 2.62 5.27
C THR A 36 8.33 2.95 4.55
N TYR A 37 7.21 2.36 4.98
CA TYR A 37 5.89 2.68 4.43
C TYR A 37 5.42 4.08 4.83
N VAL A 38 5.54 4.44 6.11
CA VAL A 38 5.14 5.77 6.61
C VAL A 38 5.91 6.88 5.89
N ASN A 39 7.24 6.77 5.83
CA ASN A 39 8.08 7.77 5.17
C ASN A 39 7.81 7.85 3.66
N CYS A 40 7.47 6.72 3.02
CA CYS A 40 7.04 6.72 1.63
C CYS A 40 5.71 7.46 1.45
N LEU A 41 4.72 7.22 2.32
CA LEU A 41 3.42 7.89 2.25
C LEU A 41 3.55 9.41 2.44
N LEU A 42 4.46 9.85 3.31
CA LEU A 42 4.72 11.26 3.62
C LEU A 42 5.68 11.97 2.65
N ASP A 43 6.16 11.29 1.59
CA ASP A 43 7.20 11.81 0.69
C ASP A 43 8.53 12.19 1.38
N GLU A 44 8.77 11.71 2.60
CA GLU A 44 10.00 12.00 3.36
C GLU A 44 11.20 11.20 2.85
N LYS A 45 10.94 10.02 2.27
CA LYS A 45 11.98 9.16 1.68
C LYS A 45 11.50 8.52 0.37
N LYS A 46 12.47 8.13 -0.46
CA LYS A 46 12.19 7.37 -1.69
C LYS A 46 11.49 6.05 -1.33
N CYS A 47 10.27 5.88 -1.82
CA CYS A 47 9.52 4.65 -1.68
C CYS A 47 10.29 3.44 -2.24
N SER A 48 10.32 2.36 -1.47
CA SER A 48 10.66 1.02 -1.98
C SER A 48 9.68 0.62 -3.10
N PRO A 49 10.06 -0.28 -4.02
CA PRO A 49 9.14 -0.80 -5.04
C PRO A 49 7.82 -1.31 -4.43
N GLU A 50 7.92 -1.97 -3.28
CA GLU A 50 6.82 -2.50 -2.48
C GLU A 50 5.87 -1.38 -1.99
N SER A 51 6.39 -0.38 -1.28
CA SER A 51 5.59 0.73 -0.73
C SER A 51 5.01 1.63 -1.83
N ARG A 52 5.67 1.74 -2.99
CA ARG A 52 5.17 2.50 -4.14
C ARG A 52 3.89 1.91 -4.71
N SER A 53 3.73 0.58 -4.66
CA SER A 53 2.54 -0.10 -5.19
C SER A 53 1.24 0.31 -4.48
N LEU A 54 1.34 0.79 -3.24
CA LEU A 54 0.19 1.25 -2.44
C LEU A 54 -0.27 2.67 -2.77
N ARG A 55 0.60 3.52 -3.34
CA ARG A 55 0.27 4.93 -3.62
C ARG A 55 -0.55 5.11 -4.90
N SER A 56 -0.37 4.24 -5.89
CA SER A 56 -0.94 4.40 -7.23
C SER A 56 -2.29 3.67 -7.42
N CYS A 57 -3.10 3.58 -6.37
CA CYS A 57 -4.26 2.71 -6.38
C CYS A 57 -5.51 3.39 -6.99
N ALA A 58 -5.69 3.33 -8.31
CA ALA A 58 -6.95 3.73 -8.94
C ALA A 58 -8.09 2.72 -8.67
N THR A 59 -7.74 1.43 -8.56
CA THR A 59 -8.63 0.34 -8.15
C THR A 59 -7.85 -0.59 -7.23
N CYS A 60 -8.21 -0.68 -5.95
CA CYS A 60 -7.51 -1.54 -5.00
C CYS A 60 -8.01 -2.98 -5.04
N THR A 61 -7.07 -3.93 -5.07
CA THR A 61 -7.35 -5.35 -4.87
C THR A 61 -7.84 -5.61 -3.45
N ASP A 62 -8.51 -6.74 -3.21
CA ASP A 62 -9.00 -7.05 -1.86
C ASP A 62 -7.85 -7.24 -0.86
N ALA A 63 -6.71 -7.79 -1.30
CA ALA A 63 -5.51 -7.86 -0.48
C ALA A 63 -5.00 -6.47 -0.08
N GLN A 64 -5.01 -5.50 -1.01
CA GLN A 64 -4.65 -4.10 -0.73
C GLN A 64 -5.61 -3.45 0.25
N LYS A 65 -6.92 -3.65 0.09
CA LYS A 65 -7.92 -3.13 1.04
C LYS A 65 -7.70 -3.67 2.44
N VAL A 66 -7.44 -4.97 2.58
CA VAL A 66 -7.14 -5.62 3.87
C VAL A 66 -5.87 -5.05 4.47
N PHE A 67 -4.81 -4.93 3.67
CA PHE A 67 -3.54 -4.35 4.10
C PHE A 67 -3.71 -2.92 4.61
N ILE A 68 -4.35 -2.06 3.81
CA ILE A 68 -4.61 -0.65 4.16
C ILE A 68 -5.46 -0.57 5.42
N LYS A 69 -6.56 -1.34 5.52
CA LYS A 69 -7.42 -1.34 6.70
C LYS A 69 -6.64 -1.71 7.96
N LYS A 70 -5.91 -2.82 7.94
CA LYS A 70 -5.22 -3.34 9.12
C LYS A 70 -4.06 -2.46 9.57
N THR A 71 -3.25 -1.98 8.62
CA THR A 71 -2.16 -1.03 8.91
C THR A 71 -2.69 0.32 9.39
N SER A 72 -3.78 0.83 8.83
CA SER A 72 -4.43 2.07 9.28
C SER A 72 -4.96 1.97 10.70
N VAL A 73 -5.68 0.88 11.04
CA VAL A 73 -6.16 0.63 12.41
C VAL A 73 -4.98 0.55 13.39
N TYR A 74 -3.90 -0.15 13.02
CA TYR A 74 -2.71 -0.24 13.85
C TYR A 74 -2.05 1.13 14.05
N LEU A 75 -1.86 1.92 12.99
CA LEU A 75 -1.26 3.25 13.06
C LEU A 75 -2.12 4.18 13.92
N ALA A 76 -3.44 4.21 13.72
CA ALA A 76 -4.34 5.05 14.52
C ALA A 76 -4.28 4.73 16.03
N LYS A 77 -4.14 3.44 16.39
CA LYS A 77 -4.10 3.00 17.78
C LYS A 77 -2.72 3.14 18.42
N ASN A 78 -1.65 2.78 17.71
CA ASN A 78 -0.31 2.61 18.29
C ASN A 78 0.67 3.72 17.89
N ARG A 79 0.40 4.43 16.77
CA ARG A 79 1.23 5.51 16.23
C ARG A 79 0.37 6.71 15.80
N PRO A 80 -0.44 7.30 16.70
CA PRO A 80 -1.42 8.32 16.34
C PRO A 80 -0.79 9.59 15.73
N SER A 81 0.45 9.91 16.09
CA SER A 81 1.19 11.02 15.47
C SER A 81 1.45 10.78 13.99
N ASP A 82 1.92 9.58 13.62
CA ASP A 82 2.17 9.23 12.23
C ASP A 82 0.87 9.09 11.44
N TRP A 83 -0.17 8.51 12.06
CA TRP A 83 -1.51 8.48 11.47
C TRP A 83 -1.99 9.89 11.11
N LYS A 84 -1.87 10.84 12.05
CA LYS A 84 -2.26 12.23 11.80
C LYS A 84 -1.48 12.84 10.64
N LYS A 85 -0.15 12.70 10.62
CA LYS A 85 0.69 13.21 9.51
C LYS A 85 0.26 12.62 8.17
N ILE A 86 0.01 11.31 8.12
CA ILE A 86 -0.40 10.62 6.90
C ILE A 86 -1.76 11.17 6.42
N THR A 87 -2.75 11.29 7.31
CA THR A 87 -4.06 11.80 6.92
C THR A 87 -4.01 13.26 6.50
N ASP A 88 -3.23 14.10 7.18
CA ASP A 88 -3.05 15.51 6.79
C ASP A 88 -2.36 15.63 5.42
N HIS A 89 -1.43 14.71 5.10
CA HIS A 89 -0.72 14.70 3.82
C HIS A 89 -1.60 14.22 2.66
N LEU A 90 -2.41 13.18 2.89
CA LEU A 90 -3.25 12.54 1.88
C LEU A 90 -4.60 13.26 1.66
N ASP A 91 -5.14 13.91 2.69
CA ASP A 91 -6.48 14.51 2.68
C ASP A 91 -6.43 16.00 3.05
N LYS A 92 -5.70 16.79 2.26
CA LYS A 92 -5.47 18.23 2.51
C LYS A 92 -6.77 19.04 2.54
N ASP A 93 -7.71 18.69 1.68
CA ASP A 93 -9.02 19.36 1.57
C ASP A 93 -10.05 18.79 2.56
N GLY A 94 -9.73 17.66 3.21
CA GLY A 94 -10.56 17.04 4.23
C GLY A 94 -11.77 16.27 3.70
N GLU A 95 -11.77 15.93 2.41
CA GLU A 95 -12.84 15.20 1.72
C GLU A 95 -13.01 13.77 2.26
N TYR A 96 -11.93 13.15 2.74
CA TYR A 96 -11.93 11.75 3.16
C TYR A 96 -11.99 11.54 4.68
N LYS A 97 -12.06 12.60 5.49
CA LYS A 97 -12.09 12.54 6.96
C LYS A 97 -13.09 11.52 7.52
N GLU A 98 -14.33 11.52 7.04
CA GLU A 98 -15.37 10.60 7.52
C GLU A 98 -15.11 9.16 7.09
N SER A 99 -14.60 8.95 5.87
CA SER A 99 -14.20 7.63 5.38
C SER A 99 -13.02 7.07 6.19
N LEU A 100 -12.04 7.91 6.51
CA LEU A 100 -10.88 7.55 7.34
C LEU A 100 -11.30 7.20 8.77
N LYS A 101 -12.23 7.96 9.38
CA LYS A 101 -12.81 7.63 10.68
C LYS A 101 -13.52 6.27 10.67
N LYS A 102 -14.34 6.00 9.65
CA LYS A 102 -15.03 4.71 9.50
C LYS A 102 -14.06 3.54 9.31
N LEU A 103 -12.98 3.76 8.55
CA LEU A 103 -11.93 2.75 8.32
C LEU A 103 -11.33 2.26 9.63
N ILE A 104 -11.02 3.18 10.55
CA ILE A 104 -10.35 2.86 11.83
C ILE A 104 -11.33 2.49 12.95
N ALA A 105 -12.62 2.78 12.80
CA ALA A 105 -13.68 2.42 13.76
C ALA A 105 -14.18 0.97 13.58
N SER A 106 -13.94 0.35 12.43
CA SER A 106 -14.47 -0.98 12.10
C SER A 106 -13.49 -2.08 12.53
N ASN A 107 -13.62 -2.55 13.77
CA ASN A 107 -12.80 -3.62 14.34
C ASN A 107 -13.35 -5.00 13.99
#